data_AF-A0A1F2YB99-F1
#
_entry.id   AF-A0A1F2YB99-F1
#
_cell.length_a   1.000
_cell.length_b   1.000
_cell.length_c   1.000
_cell.angle_alpha   90.00
_cell.angle_beta   90.00
_cell.angle_gamma   90.00
#
_symmetry.space_group_name_H-M   'P 1'
#
loop_
_entity.id
_entity.type
_entity.pdbx_description
1 polymer ?
#
loop_
_entity_poly.entity_id
_entity_poly.type
_entity_poly.pdbx_seq_one_letter_code
_entity_poly.pdbx_strand_id
1 'polypeptide(L)'
;MTKMTQGNSMNWARPAERPFLKRVSEWGDRVAQTGSWVLTDFLTPRELFLLEQYQSNDSVVIARFGGNPYAERQRVLVMPGDWHPEPEDFQIVTICATPVERMAISHGSVLGSVLGTGLDRRKIGDIFVQNDKAYVFCQQEVSNFLLAEWRQIGRHAVSLEQITATVEWEPPQFEKTIVSAASFRADAVLAQSCHW
;
A
#
# COMPACT_ATOMS: atom_id res chain seq x y z
N MET A 1 41.56 -11.95 -1.19
CA MET A 1 41.46 -10.64 -1.88
C MET A 1 40.01 -10.53 -2.35
N THR A 2 39.11 -9.68 -1.90
CA THR A 2 39.16 -8.53 -0.98
C THR A 2 37.73 -8.42 -0.41
N LYS A 3 37.58 -8.37 0.91
CA LYS A 3 36.30 -7.99 1.55
C LYS A 3 36.02 -6.53 1.17
N MET A 4 35.05 -6.30 0.30
CA MET A 4 34.46 -4.96 0.12
C MET A 4 33.13 -4.90 0.87
N THR A 5 33.21 -4.89 2.21
CA THR A 5 32.19 -4.24 3.03
C THR A 5 32.34 -2.74 2.85
N GLN A 6 31.77 -2.17 1.78
CA GLN A 6 31.44 -0.76 1.77
C GLN A 6 30.08 -0.62 2.46
N GLY A 7 30.13 -0.30 3.75
CA GLY A 7 28.95 0.14 4.48
C GLY A 7 28.40 1.38 3.80
N ASN A 8 27.28 1.20 3.10
CA ASN A 8 26.50 2.29 2.53
C ASN A 8 26.16 3.24 3.68
N SER A 9 26.75 4.44 3.68
CA SER A 9 26.44 5.41 4.73
C SER A 9 25.01 5.90 4.49
N MET A 10 24.06 5.28 5.19
CA MET A 10 22.64 5.64 5.24
C MET A 10 22.41 7.04 5.86
N ASN A 11 23.36 7.97 5.70
CA ASN A 11 23.37 9.31 6.28
C ASN A 11 22.26 10.20 5.70
N TRP A 12 21.71 9.84 4.54
CA TRP A 12 20.54 10.49 3.94
C TRP A 12 19.21 10.05 4.57
N ALA A 13 19.19 8.87 5.21
CA ALA A 13 17.98 8.29 5.78
C ALA A 13 17.76 8.75 7.22
N ARG A 14 16.51 9.09 7.55
CA ARG A 14 16.14 9.51 8.90
C ARG A 14 16.31 8.33 9.87
N PRO A 15 16.57 8.55 11.17
CA PRO A 15 16.69 7.48 12.15
C PRO A 15 15.49 6.52 12.16
N ALA A 16 14.27 7.04 12.00
CA ALA A 16 13.03 6.25 11.94
C ALA A 16 12.92 5.34 10.70
N GLU A 17 13.71 5.59 9.65
CA GLU A 17 13.69 4.87 8.37
C GLU A 17 14.69 3.71 8.34
N ARG A 18 15.65 3.70 9.28
CA ARG A 18 16.70 2.68 9.37
C ARG A 18 16.15 1.24 9.51
N PRO A 19 15.10 0.98 10.31
CA PRO A 19 14.53 -0.37 10.38
C PRO A 19 13.96 -0.84 9.03
N PHE A 20 13.38 0.07 8.24
CA PHE A 20 12.90 -0.26 6.90
C PHE A 20 14.08 -0.58 5.96
N LEU A 21 15.11 0.27 5.91
CA LEU A 21 16.28 0.04 5.06
C LEU A 21 17.03 -1.25 5.42
N LYS A 22 17.04 -1.63 6.70
CA LYS A 22 17.55 -2.94 7.11
C LYS A 22 16.75 -4.09 6.47
N ARG A 23 15.41 -4.02 6.49
CA ARG A 23 14.56 -5.01 5.80
C ARG A 23 14.83 -5.06 4.30
N VAL A 24 15.06 -3.91 3.66
CA VAL A 24 15.40 -3.86 2.23
C VAL A 24 16.72 -4.60 1.96
N SER A 25 17.74 -4.39 2.77
CA SER A 25 19.00 -5.15 2.70
C SER A 25 18.76 -6.66 2.87
N GLU A 26 17.97 -7.05 3.87
CA GLU A 26 17.63 -8.46 4.13
C GLU A 26 16.90 -9.12 2.96
N TRP A 27 16.04 -8.38 2.23
CA TRP A 27 15.41 -8.86 1.01
C TRP A 27 16.42 -9.08 -0.11
N GLY A 28 17.33 -8.12 -0.34
CA GLY A 28 18.39 -8.26 -1.34
C GLY A 28 19.30 -9.46 -1.06
N ASP A 29 19.75 -9.60 0.19
CA ASP A 29 20.57 -10.74 0.63
C ASP A 29 19.86 -12.07 0.41
N ARG A 30 18.56 -12.14 0.72
CA ARG A 30 17.75 -13.35 0.50
C ARG A 30 17.63 -13.71 -0.98
N VAL A 31 17.39 -12.73 -1.85
CA VAL A 31 17.33 -12.95 -3.30
C VAL A 31 18.68 -13.44 -3.82
N ALA A 32 19.78 -12.81 -3.40
CA ALA A 32 21.14 -13.21 -3.80
C ALA A 32 21.51 -14.63 -3.34
N GLN A 33 21.09 -15.03 -2.13
CA GLN A 33 21.39 -16.35 -1.57
C GLN A 33 20.52 -17.46 -2.16
N THR A 34 19.23 -17.20 -2.40
CA THR A 34 18.25 -18.23 -2.78
C THR A 34 17.96 -18.28 -4.27
N GLY A 35 18.29 -17.22 -5.02
CA GLY A 35 17.87 -17.04 -6.41
C GLY A 35 16.36 -16.94 -6.59
N SER A 36 15.58 -16.81 -5.51
CA SER A 36 14.12 -16.71 -5.53
C SER A 36 13.68 -15.30 -5.21
N TRP A 37 12.52 -14.89 -5.73
CA TRP A 37 11.98 -13.56 -5.45
C TRP A 37 11.43 -13.43 -4.02
N VAL A 38 11.31 -12.18 -3.58
CA VAL A 38 10.64 -11.79 -2.33
C VAL A 38 9.51 -10.83 -2.67
N LEU A 39 8.29 -11.16 -2.24
CA LEU A 39 7.12 -10.28 -2.35
C LEU A 39 6.91 -9.55 -1.02
N THR A 40 6.87 -8.23 -1.06
CA THR A 40 6.69 -7.40 0.14
C THR A 40 5.23 -7.32 0.57
N ASP A 41 5.02 -6.77 1.78
CA ASP A 41 3.74 -6.20 2.15
C ASP A 41 3.42 -4.94 1.31
N PHE A 42 2.23 -4.34 1.52
CA PHE A 42 1.95 -3.02 0.94
C PHE A 42 2.85 -1.96 1.56
N LEU A 43 3.71 -1.39 0.74
CA LEU A 43 4.61 -0.31 1.10
C LEU A 43 3.92 1.04 0.93
N THR A 44 4.21 1.97 1.83
CA THR A 44 3.82 3.37 1.69
C THR A 44 4.59 4.06 0.55
N PRO A 45 4.10 5.19 0.02
CA PRO A 45 4.87 6.00 -0.94
C PRO A 45 6.28 6.36 -0.44
N ARG A 46 6.43 6.62 0.86
CA ARG A 46 7.73 6.88 1.46
C ARG A 46 8.63 5.65 1.47
N GLU A 47 8.11 4.48 1.84
CA GLU A 47 8.88 3.23 1.81
C GLU A 47 9.27 2.83 0.39
N LEU A 48 8.39 3.01 -0.60
CA LEU A 48 8.70 2.80 -2.02
C LEU A 48 9.86 3.68 -2.47
N PHE A 49 9.79 4.99 -2.16
CA PHE A 49 10.89 5.91 -2.44
C PHE A 49 12.20 5.45 -1.78
N LEU A 50 12.17 5.07 -0.50
CA LEU A 50 13.36 4.60 0.21
C LEU A 50 13.98 3.35 -0.44
N LEU A 51 13.14 2.42 -0.89
CA LEU A 51 13.54 1.19 -1.56
C LEU A 51 14.19 1.47 -2.93
N GLU A 52 13.60 2.36 -3.73
CA GLU A 52 14.15 2.79 -5.02
C GLU A 52 15.53 3.46 -4.86
N GLN A 53 15.68 4.33 -3.84
CA GLN A 53 16.98 4.95 -3.55
C GLN A 53 18.03 3.91 -3.13
N TYR A 54 17.61 2.85 -2.42
CA TYR A 54 18.52 1.78 -2.01
C TYR A 54 18.97 0.91 -3.20
N GLN A 55 18.08 0.63 -4.15
CA GLN A 55 18.34 -0.28 -5.28
C GLN A 55 19.43 0.23 -6.24
N SER A 56 19.67 1.55 -6.30
CA SER A 56 20.65 2.17 -7.20
C SER A 56 22.09 1.63 -7.08
N ASN A 57 22.38 0.73 -6.13
CA ASN A 57 23.70 0.19 -5.83
C ASN A 57 23.87 -1.34 -6.01
N ASP A 58 22.86 -2.15 -6.35
CA ASP A 58 23.03 -3.63 -6.35
C ASP A 58 22.16 -4.45 -7.33
N SER A 59 22.65 -5.68 -7.58
CA SER A 59 22.25 -6.76 -8.52
C SER A 59 20.80 -7.29 -8.55
N VAL A 60 19.83 -6.61 -7.94
CA VAL A 60 18.43 -7.05 -7.90
C VAL A 60 17.52 -6.14 -8.71
N VAL A 61 16.52 -6.73 -9.36
CA VAL A 61 15.47 -6.01 -10.09
C VAL A 61 14.23 -5.94 -9.21
N ILE A 62 13.51 -4.82 -9.29
CA ILE A 62 12.25 -4.65 -8.59
C ILE A 62 11.12 -4.38 -9.57
N ALA A 63 9.93 -4.87 -9.24
CA ALA A 63 8.68 -4.51 -9.90
C ALA A 63 7.64 -4.16 -8.85
N ARG A 64 6.70 -3.27 -9.18
CA ARG A 64 5.69 -2.76 -8.24
C ARG A 64 4.30 -2.79 -8.83
N PHE A 65 3.33 -3.16 -8.00
CA PHE A 65 1.91 -3.15 -8.36
C PHE A 65 1.05 -2.98 -7.11
N GLY A 66 -0.02 -2.19 -7.22
CA GLY A 66 -0.95 -1.92 -6.12
C GLY A 66 -2.39 -2.36 -6.36
N GLY A 67 -2.65 -3.10 -7.45
CA GLY A 67 -3.99 -3.55 -7.83
C GLY A 67 -4.76 -2.61 -8.76
N ASN A 68 -4.32 -1.35 -8.89
CA ASN A 68 -4.88 -0.39 -9.84
C ASN A 68 -3.81 0.60 -10.34
N PRO A 69 -4.07 1.33 -11.45
CA PRO A 69 -3.11 2.28 -12.03
C PRO A 69 -2.76 3.48 -11.15
N TYR A 70 -3.64 3.85 -10.22
CA TYR A 70 -3.49 5.04 -9.36
C TYR A 70 -2.99 4.68 -7.95
N ALA A 71 -2.57 3.44 -7.74
CA ALA A 71 -2.27 2.94 -6.41
C ALA A 71 -1.05 3.64 -5.80
N GLU A 72 -1.25 4.28 -4.65
CA GLU A 72 -0.19 4.87 -3.83
C GLU A 72 0.50 3.79 -2.99
N ARG A 73 -0.28 2.89 -2.38
CA ARG A 73 0.28 1.75 -1.65
C ARG A 73 0.46 0.58 -2.61
N GLN A 74 1.70 0.13 -2.74
CA GLN A 74 2.05 -0.92 -3.71
C GLN A 74 2.82 -2.05 -3.03
N ARG A 75 2.67 -3.26 -3.53
CA ARG A 75 3.55 -4.38 -3.21
C ARG A 75 4.71 -4.40 -4.20
N VAL A 76 5.87 -4.83 -3.73
CA VAL A 76 7.09 -4.89 -4.53
C VAL A 76 7.56 -6.34 -4.61
N LEU A 77 7.88 -6.78 -5.81
CA LEU A 77 8.66 -7.99 -6.05
C LEU A 77 10.13 -7.60 -6.14
N VAL A 78 10.97 -8.18 -5.29
CA VAL A 78 12.43 -8.08 -5.36
C VAL A 78 12.95 -9.38 -5.95
N MET A 79 13.64 -9.32 -7.08
CA MET A 79 13.90 -10.46 -7.96
C MET A 79 15.34 -10.46 -8.49
N PRO A 80 15.85 -11.61 -8.95
CA PRO A 80 17.04 -11.67 -9.80
C PRO A 80 16.82 -10.97 -11.16
N GLY A 81 17.91 -10.62 -11.87
CA GLY A 81 17.93 -9.72 -13.03
C GLY A 81 17.07 -10.03 -14.26
N ASP A 82 16.48 -11.23 -14.37
CA ASP A 82 15.86 -11.71 -15.61
C ASP A 82 14.34 -11.96 -15.50
N TRP A 83 13.71 -11.45 -14.44
CA TRP A 83 12.30 -11.71 -14.14
C TRP A 83 11.35 -10.61 -14.64
N HIS A 84 10.23 -11.03 -15.23
CA HIS A 84 9.16 -10.17 -15.74
C HIS A 84 7.83 -10.58 -15.10
N PRO A 85 7.43 -9.96 -13.98
CA PRO A 85 6.25 -10.38 -13.25
C PRO A 85 4.96 -9.87 -13.88
N GLU A 86 3.90 -10.68 -13.75
CA GLU A 86 2.53 -10.36 -14.13
C GLU A 86 1.75 -9.82 -12.91
N PRO A 87 0.60 -9.13 -13.12
CA PRO A 87 -0.21 -8.60 -12.01
C PRO A 87 -0.58 -9.64 -10.93
N GLU A 88 -0.79 -10.89 -11.31
CA GLU A 88 -1.13 -12.00 -10.42
C GLU A 88 0.01 -12.37 -9.46
N ASP A 89 1.27 -12.18 -9.85
CA ASP A 89 2.44 -12.49 -9.02
C ASP A 89 2.51 -11.63 -7.75
N PHE A 90 1.86 -10.47 -7.78
CA PHE A 90 1.76 -9.59 -6.62
C PHE A 90 0.72 -10.06 -5.60
N GLN A 91 -0.08 -11.09 -5.91
CA GLN A 91 -1.05 -11.71 -5.00
C GLN A 91 -1.97 -10.67 -4.33
N ILE A 92 -2.48 -9.73 -5.12
CA ILE A 92 -3.42 -8.70 -4.68
C ILE A 92 -4.81 -9.12 -5.14
N VAL A 93 -5.78 -9.04 -4.23
CA VAL A 93 -7.19 -9.22 -4.57
C VAL A 93 -8.00 -8.01 -4.12
N THR A 94 -9.13 -7.80 -4.79
CA THR A 94 -10.05 -6.71 -4.50
C THR A 94 -11.32 -7.26 -3.86
N ILE A 95 -11.64 -6.76 -2.67
CA ILE A 95 -12.92 -7.03 -2.01
C ILE A 95 -13.83 -5.85 -2.22
N CYS A 96 -15.01 -6.08 -2.78
CA CYS A 96 -16.06 -5.09 -2.86
C CYS A 96 -17.01 -5.24 -1.68
N ALA A 97 -17.25 -4.14 -0.99
CA ALA A 97 -18.25 -4.00 0.04
C ALA A 97 -19.40 -3.14 -0.48
N THR A 98 -20.58 -3.74 -0.53
CA THR A 98 -21.83 -3.08 -0.89
C THR A 98 -22.70 -2.95 0.37
N PRO A 99 -23.03 -1.73 0.83
CA PRO A 99 -23.98 -1.55 1.93
C PRO A 99 -25.33 -2.19 1.62
N VAL A 100 -25.92 -2.84 2.63
CA VAL A 100 -27.28 -3.41 2.51
C VAL A 100 -28.32 -2.29 2.35
N GLU A 101 -28.08 -1.17 3.01
CA GLU A 101 -28.89 0.05 2.90
C GLU A 101 -28.03 1.18 2.32
N ARG A 102 -28.61 1.98 1.43
CA ARG A 102 -27.89 3.07 0.77
C ARG A 102 -27.40 4.08 1.80
N MET A 103 -26.09 4.37 1.79
CA MET A 103 -25.46 5.35 2.66
C MET A 103 -24.28 6.01 1.96
N ALA A 104 -23.91 7.19 2.42
CA ALA A 104 -22.64 7.81 2.01
C ALA A 104 -21.48 7.07 2.69
N ILE A 105 -20.59 6.49 1.89
CA ILE A 105 -19.38 5.83 2.38
C ILE A 105 -18.22 6.82 2.32
N SER A 106 -17.47 6.95 3.41
CA SER A 106 -16.19 7.68 3.39
C SER A 106 -15.02 6.70 3.45
N HIS A 107 -13.91 7.04 2.79
CA HIS A 107 -12.67 6.24 2.85
C HIS A 107 -12.25 5.93 4.30
N GLY A 108 -12.32 6.93 5.19
CA GLY A 108 -11.96 6.77 6.60
C GLY A 108 -12.84 5.74 7.34
N SER A 109 -14.15 5.72 7.06
CA SER A 109 -15.06 4.74 7.65
C SER A 109 -14.78 3.30 7.21
N VAL A 110 -14.46 3.11 5.92
CA VAL A 110 -14.06 1.81 5.36
C VAL A 110 -12.79 1.34 6.04
N LEU A 111 -11.75 2.18 6.04
CA LEU A 111 -10.46 1.85 6.63
C LEU A 111 -10.60 1.48 8.10
N GLY A 112 -11.33 2.29 8.88
CA GLY A 112 -11.60 2.03 10.29
C GLY A 112 -12.30 0.69 10.51
N SER A 113 -13.29 0.37 9.66
CA SER A 113 -14.01 -0.92 9.76
C SER A 113 -13.14 -2.13 9.42
N VAL A 114 -12.28 -2.03 8.40
CA VAL A 114 -11.35 -3.10 8.03
C VAL A 114 -10.32 -3.31 9.15
N LEU A 115 -9.72 -2.24 9.67
CA LEU A 115 -8.76 -2.35 10.77
C LEU A 115 -9.41 -2.83 12.07
N GLY A 116 -10.71 -2.53 12.27
CA GLY A 116 -11.50 -3.04 13.39
C GLY A 116 -11.62 -4.57 13.44
N THR A 117 -11.36 -5.27 12.32
CA THR A 117 -11.28 -6.75 12.29
C THR A 117 -10.01 -7.31 12.95
N GLY A 118 -9.03 -6.44 13.24
CA GLY A 118 -7.72 -6.84 13.77
C GLY A 118 -6.63 -7.05 12.71
N LEU A 119 -6.93 -6.82 11.43
CA LEU A 119 -5.93 -6.90 10.36
C LEU A 119 -4.87 -5.80 10.47
N ASP A 120 -3.62 -6.18 10.19
CA ASP A 120 -2.53 -5.22 10.04
C ASP A 120 -2.74 -4.36 8.78
N ARG A 121 -2.60 -3.04 8.92
CA ARG A 121 -2.67 -2.08 7.81
C ARG A 121 -1.71 -2.42 6.67
N ARG A 122 -0.58 -3.08 6.95
CA ARG A 122 0.39 -3.54 5.94
C ARG A 122 -0.17 -4.59 4.97
N LYS A 123 -1.22 -5.30 5.37
CA LYS A 123 -1.92 -6.29 4.53
C LYS A 123 -2.98 -5.66 3.61
N ILE A 124 -3.26 -4.37 3.81
CA ILE A 124 -4.29 -3.62 3.08
C ILE A 124 -3.62 -2.57 2.20
N GLY A 125 -4.00 -2.55 0.93
CA GLY A 125 -3.62 -1.55 -0.05
C GLY A 125 -4.53 -0.33 0.00
N ASP A 126 -4.82 0.22 -1.16
CA ASP A 126 -5.70 1.37 -1.28
C ASP A 126 -7.17 0.99 -1.16
N ILE A 127 -7.99 1.99 -0.92
CA ILE A 127 -9.44 1.85 -0.82
C ILE A 127 -10.06 2.84 -1.78
N PHE A 128 -10.98 2.37 -2.62
CA PHE A 128 -11.74 3.19 -3.54
C PHE A 128 -13.19 3.20 -3.12
N VAL A 129 -13.82 4.36 -3.19
CA VAL A 129 -15.26 4.51 -2.98
C VAL A 129 -15.84 5.10 -4.25
N GLN A 130 -16.67 4.32 -4.93
CA GLN A 130 -17.35 4.75 -6.15
C GLN A 130 -18.69 4.03 -6.26
N ASN A 131 -19.69 4.71 -6.82
CA ASN A 131 -21.04 4.15 -7.05
C ASN A 131 -21.67 3.53 -5.79
N ASP A 132 -21.58 4.22 -4.65
CA ASP A 132 -22.09 3.76 -3.33
C ASP A 132 -21.50 2.41 -2.86
N LYS A 133 -20.34 2.01 -3.40
CA LYS A 133 -19.59 0.81 -3.02
C LYS A 133 -18.18 1.16 -2.59
N ALA A 134 -17.62 0.35 -1.70
CA ALA A 134 -16.21 0.41 -1.34
C ALA A 134 -15.45 -0.77 -1.95
N TYR A 135 -14.24 -0.52 -2.41
CA TYR A 135 -13.33 -1.52 -2.97
C TYR A 135 -12.04 -1.47 -2.17
N VAL A 136 -11.65 -2.59 -1.58
CA VAL A 136 -10.47 -2.70 -0.73
C VAL A 136 -9.49 -3.65 -1.39
N PHE A 137 -8.32 -3.15 -1.73
CA PHE A 137 -7.21 -3.98 -2.17
C PHE A 137 -6.54 -4.62 -0.95
N CYS A 138 -6.31 -5.92 -0.99
CA CYS A 138 -5.66 -6.64 0.12
C CYS A 138 -4.79 -7.78 -0.41
N GLN A 139 -3.94 -8.31 0.46
CA GLN A 139 -3.17 -9.50 0.12
C GLN A 139 -4.10 -10.71 0.03
N GLN A 140 -3.87 -11.56 -0.97
CA GLN A 140 -4.66 -12.77 -1.18
C GLN A 140 -4.73 -13.67 0.06
N GLU A 141 -3.65 -13.73 0.85
CA GLU A 141 -3.61 -14.52 2.09
C GLU A 141 -4.63 -14.09 3.17
N VAL A 142 -5.03 -12.80 3.18
CA VAL A 142 -5.98 -12.27 4.17
C VAL A 142 -7.40 -12.13 3.63
N SER A 143 -7.63 -12.44 2.35
CA SER A 143 -8.91 -12.16 1.69
C SER A 143 -10.06 -12.98 2.28
N ASN A 144 -9.83 -14.27 2.52
CA ASN A 144 -10.83 -15.17 3.12
C ASN A 144 -11.20 -14.75 4.54
N PHE A 145 -10.21 -14.29 5.32
CA PHE A 145 -10.45 -13.74 6.65
C PHE A 145 -11.30 -12.46 6.56
N LEU A 146 -10.95 -11.55 5.65
CA LEU A 146 -11.68 -10.31 5.49
C LEU A 146 -13.14 -10.57 5.06
N LEU A 147 -13.37 -11.49 4.12
CA LEU A 147 -14.71 -11.92 3.71
C LEU A 147 -15.54 -12.54 4.86
N ALA A 148 -14.88 -13.20 5.81
CA ALA A 148 -15.52 -13.83 6.96
C ALA A 148 -15.84 -12.85 8.09
N GLU A 149 -14.96 -11.87 8.35
CA GLU A 149 -15.03 -11.04 9.56
C GLU A 149 -15.53 -9.62 9.32
N TRP A 150 -15.34 -9.05 8.12
CA TRP A 150 -15.77 -7.68 7.85
C TRP A 150 -17.27 -7.62 7.50
N ARG A 151 -18.09 -7.30 8.51
CA ARG A 151 -19.56 -7.36 8.36
C ARG A 151 -20.27 -6.00 8.27
N GLN A 152 -19.60 -4.93 8.66
CA GLN A 152 -20.21 -3.59 8.70
C GLN A 152 -19.19 -2.49 8.43
N ILE A 153 -19.67 -1.36 7.90
CA ILE A 153 -18.94 -0.09 7.80
C ILE A 153 -19.68 0.92 8.69
N GLY A 154 -19.01 1.37 9.76
CA GLY A 154 -19.68 2.13 10.82
C GLY A 154 -20.78 1.30 11.47
N ARG A 155 -22.04 1.74 11.33
CA ARG A 155 -23.24 1.04 11.84
C ARG A 155 -24.02 0.25 10.78
N HIS A 156 -23.57 0.29 9.53
CA HIS A 156 -24.32 -0.25 8.40
C HIS A 156 -23.73 -1.59 7.98
N ALA A 157 -24.58 -2.61 7.88
CA ALA A 157 -24.18 -3.93 7.38
C ALA A 157 -23.76 -3.86 5.92
N VAL A 158 -22.77 -4.68 5.55
CA VAL A 158 -22.27 -4.78 4.17
C VAL A 158 -22.30 -6.22 3.67
N SER A 159 -22.62 -6.37 2.38
CA SER A 159 -22.37 -7.57 1.62
C SER A 159 -20.98 -7.48 1.00
N LEU A 160 -20.19 -8.55 1.14
CA LEU A 160 -18.83 -8.62 0.61
C LEU A 160 -18.75 -9.62 -0.55
N GLU A 161 -17.98 -9.25 -1.56
CA GLU A 161 -17.61 -10.14 -2.67
C GLU A 161 -16.15 -9.91 -3.07
N GLN A 162 -15.43 -10.98 -3.40
CA GLN A 162 -14.14 -10.86 -4.07
C GLN A 162 -14.39 -10.67 -5.56
N ILE A 163 -13.87 -9.59 -6.13
CA ILE A 163 -14.04 -9.28 -7.55
C ILE A 163 -12.80 -9.74 -8.32
N THR A 164 -13.05 -10.43 -9.44
CA THR A 164 -12.03 -10.82 -10.42
C THR A 164 -12.17 -10.05 -11.73
N ALA A 165 -13.30 -9.37 -11.95
CA ALA A 165 -13.53 -8.56 -13.13
C ALA A 165 -12.69 -7.27 -13.09
N THR A 166 -12.25 -6.81 -14.25
CA THR A 166 -11.62 -5.50 -14.39
C THR A 166 -12.63 -4.42 -14.04
N VAL A 167 -12.34 -3.65 -12.99
CA VAL A 167 -13.09 -2.45 -12.63
C VAL A 167 -12.40 -1.25 -13.24
N GLU A 168 -13.16 -0.39 -13.90
CA GLU A 168 -12.67 0.94 -14.27
C GLU A 168 -12.62 1.80 -13.01
N TRP A 169 -11.41 2.27 -12.70
CA TRP A 169 -11.16 3.15 -11.55
C TRP A 169 -11.21 4.59 -12.03
N GLU A 170 -12.05 5.40 -11.40
CA GLU A 170 -11.98 6.83 -11.64
C GLU A 170 -10.65 7.38 -11.08
N PRO A 171 -9.94 8.23 -11.84
CA PRO A 171 -8.74 8.86 -11.33
C PRO A 171 -9.10 9.71 -10.10
N PRO A 172 -8.23 9.75 -9.07
CA PRO A 172 -8.47 10.59 -7.91
C PRO A 172 -8.67 12.05 -8.34
N GLN A 173 -9.81 12.62 -7.94
CA GLN A 173 -10.13 14.02 -8.22
C GLN A 173 -9.45 14.91 -7.19
N PHE A 174 -8.60 15.82 -7.65
CA PHE A 174 -7.94 16.79 -6.80
C PHE A 174 -8.63 18.16 -6.95
N GLU A 175 -9.18 18.68 -5.86
CA GLU A 175 -9.70 20.03 -5.82
C GLU A 175 -8.62 21.00 -5.29
N LYS A 176 -8.42 22.12 -5.99
CA LYS A 176 -7.53 23.18 -5.51
C LYS A 176 -8.33 24.12 -4.60
N THR A 177 -8.10 24.01 -3.29
CA THR A 177 -8.70 24.91 -2.30
C THR A 177 -7.69 25.96 -1.86
N ILE A 178 -8.10 27.23 -1.85
CA ILE A 178 -7.33 28.31 -1.22
C ILE A 178 -7.75 28.38 0.24
N VAL A 179 -6.80 28.14 1.16
CA VAL A 179 -7.03 28.21 2.60
C VAL A 179 -6.30 29.39 3.21
N SER A 180 -6.93 30.08 4.15
CA SER A 180 -6.27 31.13 4.96
C SER A 180 -5.83 30.52 6.29
N ALA A 181 -4.52 30.49 6.53
CA ALA A 181 -3.96 30.04 7.79
C ALA A 181 -3.40 31.22 8.57
N ALA A 182 -3.55 31.21 9.90
CA ALA A 182 -3.02 32.26 10.77
C ALA A 182 -1.48 32.37 10.73
N SER A 183 -0.78 31.33 10.24
CA SER A 183 0.66 31.31 10.02
C SER A 183 1.06 30.23 9.01
N PHE A 184 2.30 30.31 8.48
CA PHE A 184 2.89 29.29 7.62
C PHE A 184 3.38 28.03 8.35
N ARG A 185 3.02 27.84 9.62
CA ARG A 185 3.37 26.62 10.34
C ARG A 185 2.69 25.42 9.67
N ALA A 186 3.44 24.34 9.46
CA ALA A 186 2.95 23.17 8.75
C ALA A 186 1.69 22.55 9.39
N ASP A 187 1.62 22.52 10.72
CA ASP A 187 0.44 22.04 11.45
C ASP A 187 -0.79 22.93 11.21
N ALA A 188 -0.61 24.25 11.15
CA ALA A 188 -1.70 25.20 10.88
C ALA A 188 -2.23 25.07 9.44
N VAL A 189 -1.34 24.80 8.47
CA VAL A 189 -1.73 24.56 7.08
C VAL A 189 -2.43 23.21 6.93
N LEU A 190 -1.86 22.14 7.50
CA LEU A 190 -2.44 20.79 7.44
C LEU A 190 -3.83 20.72 8.05
N ALA A 191 -4.06 21.41 9.18
CA ALA A 191 -5.37 21.49 9.81
C ALA A 191 -6.44 22.08 8.88
N GLN A 192 -6.07 23.01 8.00
CA GLN A 192 -6.99 23.59 7.01
C GLN A 192 -7.18 22.70 5.77
N SER A 193 -6.19 21.89 5.42
CA SER A 193 -6.26 20.97 4.27
C SER A 193 -6.96 19.65 4.59
N CYS A 194 -7.07 19.27 5.87
CA CYS A 194 -7.64 18.01 6.33
C CYS A 194 -9.00 18.17 7.04
N HIS A 195 -9.85 19.11 6.60
CA HIS A 195 -11.26 19.11 7.02
C HIS A 195 -12.00 17.98 6.27
N TRP A 196 -12.32 16.90 6.97
CA TRP A 196 -13.10 15.75 6.47
C TRP A 196 -14.44 15.67 7.17
#